data_AF-A0AAW0KCI8-F1
#
_entry.id   AF-A0AAW0KCI8-F1
#
_cell.length_a   1.000
_cell.length_b   1.000
_cell.length_c   1.000
_cell.angle_alpha   90.00
_cell.angle_beta   90.00
_cell.angle_gamma   90.00
#
_symmetry.space_group_name_H-M   'P 1'
#
loop_
_entity.id
_entity.type
_entity.pdbx_description
1 polymer ?
#
loop_
_entity_poly.entity_id
_entity_poly.type
_entity_poly.pdbx_seq_one_letter_code
_entity_poly.pdbx_strand_id
1 'polypeptide(L)'
;MGYDVVRLLVVLVLCWPLGFNGGGMIVAFGSQWRWFNCDWDTIQIRLGPKLADLDEIPEICRNEVIEWDREIKQLGERLMGLLCEGLGVENGRLKDMTCLEGRVVVAHYYPCCPQPDLTVGLAYHTDPGVLTVVQQDHVGGLQVKYGGGWLDVKPIPGALVINIGDLLQIISNEEYKSAEHRVLANSYHEPRVSMAVFCSPGNRDDVYGPLPELISPEKPAIYRQFTLTDFMTRSYASYNVNFFIAFLLKYDHFYNYNILVSQPNTKALMASTTVTASVLFQIGTGRRLHVMTPRVPVSHRLRSTTIMSSSESYDRANEVKRFDESKVGVKGLVDSGITTIPPFFVHPPETLSDLKPDTRTGSGSEIIPVIDLSGADSGSNRRSDVVDEMRRAASTFGFFQIVNHGVPLEVLDRTMASMKGFHEQPTEVKARVYRRDIGTGVSYMSNVDLYHSKAASWRDTIQIRLGPKLADLDEIPEICRNEVIEWDREIKQLGERLMGLLCEGLGVENGRLKDMTCLEGRVVVAHYYPCCPQPDLTVGLAYHTDPGVLTVVQQDHVGGLQVKYGGGWLDVKPIPGALVINIGDLLQVKSS
;
A
#
# COMPACT_ATOMS: atom_id res chain seq x y z
N MET A 1 -46.23 4.21 -31.48
CA MET A 1 -46.01 5.18 -30.39
C MET A 1 -44.85 4.62 -29.59
N GLY A 2 -43.63 5.13 -29.79
CA GLY A 2 -43.03 6.14 -28.89
C GLY A 2 -42.69 5.44 -27.56
N TYR A 3 -41.45 5.31 -27.11
CA TYR A 3 -40.45 6.35 -26.92
C TYR A 3 -39.02 5.78 -26.97
N ASP A 4 -38.10 6.54 -27.56
CA ASP A 4 -36.67 6.44 -27.28
C ASP A 4 -36.45 6.75 -25.79
N VAL A 5 -35.95 5.79 -25.01
CA VAL A 5 -35.48 6.07 -23.65
C VAL A 5 -33.96 6.21 -23.72
N VAL A 6 -33.51 7.45 -23.83
CA VAL A 6 -32.17 7.85 -23.42
C VAL A 6 -31.98 7.34 -21.98
N ARG A 7 -31.13 6.34 -21.77
CA ARG A 7 -30.77 5.91 -20.42
C ARG A 7 -29.82 6.94 -19.83
N LEU A 8 -30.41 7.92 -19.14
CA LEU A 8 -29.69 8.81 -18.24
C LEU A 8 -29.21 7.95 -17.06
N LEU A 9 -27.91 7.73 -16.93
CA LEU A 9 -27.33 7.18 -15.70
C LEU A 9 -27.32 8.32 -14.67
N VAL A 10 -28.33 8.38 -13.81
CA VAL A 10 -28.32 9.29 -12.65
C VAL A 10 -27.62 8.57 -11.52
N VAL A 11 -26.37 8.94 -11.26
CA VAL A 11 -25.67 8.55 -10.03
C VAL A 11 -26.11 9.52 -8.95
N LEU A 12 -26.93 9.04 -8.00
CA LEU A 12 -27.35 9.80 -6.84
C LEU A 12 -26.38 9.49 -5.70
N VAL A 13 -25.41 10.38 -5.48
CA VAL A 13 -24.56 10.34 -4.28
C VAL A 13 -25.27 11.15 -3.21
N LEU A 14 -25.86 10.48 -2.23
CA LEU A 14 -26.39 11.14 -1.03
C LEU A 14 -25.27 11.22 0.01
N CYS A 15 -24.52 12.32 0.00
CA CYS A 15 -23.67 12.68 1.12
C CYS A 15 -24.53 13.48 2.11
N TRP A 16 -24.73 12.97 3.32
CA TRP A 16 -25.37 13.78 4.37
C TRP A 16 -24.37 14.81 4.89
N PRO A 17 -24.70 16.12 4.83
CA PRO A 17 -23.80 17.16 5.29
C PRO A 17 -24.18 17.50 6.73
N LEU A 18 -23.90 16.66 7.72
CA LEU A 18 -23.93 16.99 9.15
C LEU A 18 -23.37 15.80 9.94
N GLY A 19 -22.08 15.86 10.30
CA GLY A 19 -21.46 15.06 11.36
C GLY A 19 -21.41 13.52 11.17
N PHE A 20 -20.19 13.00 10.98
CA PHE A 20 -19.75 11.66 11.40
C PHE A 20 -20.82 10.56 11.53
N ASN A 21 -21.39 10.12 10.41
CA ASN A 21 -22.01 8.81 10.28
C ASN A 21 -21.87 8.37 8.81
N GLY A 22 -21.52 7.10 8.62
CA GLY A 22 -21.13 6.44 7.38
C GLY A 22 -21.93 6.83 6.13
N GLY A 23 -21.21 7.07 5.03
CA GLY A 23 -21.81 7.20 3.71
C GLY A 23 -22.03 5.82 3.07
N GLY A 24 -23.29 5.42 2.88
CA GLY A 24 -23.66 4.26 2.06
C GLY A 24 -23.90 4.64 0.60
N MET A 25 -23.49 3.78 -0.34
CA MET A 25 -23.74 3.97 -1.78
C MET A 25 -24.81 2.99 -2.28
N ILE A 26 -25.85 3.50 -2.94
CA ILE A 26 -26.86 2.69 -3.64
C ILE A 26 -26.60 2.81 -5.14
N VAL A 27 -26.25 1.69 -5.77
CA VAL A 27 -26.09 1.62 -7.24
C VAL A 27 -27.23 0.79 -7.82
N ALA A 28 -28.02 1.41 -8.70
CA ALA A 28 -29.10 0.73 -9.41
C ALA A 28 -28.59 0.13 -10.72
N PHE A 29 -28.71 -1.19 -10.87
CA PHE A 29 -28.48 -1.90 -12.13
C PHE A 29 -29.83 -2.43 -12.65
N GLY A 30 -30.52 -1.65 -13.48
CA GLY A 30 -31.83 -2.03 -13.99
C GLY A 30 -32.87 -2.15 -12.87
N SER A 31 -33.51 -3.31 -12.71
CA SER A 31 -34.58 -3.54 -11.71
C SER A 31 -34.10 -4.13 -10.38
N GLN A 32 -32.79 -4.29 -10.17
CA GLN A 32 -32.23 -4.78 -8.91
C GLN A 32 -31.52 -3.66 -8.15
N TRP A 33 -31.84 -3.56 -6.87
CA TRP A 33 -31.20 -2.65 -5.92
C TRP A 33 -30.16 -3.43 -5.11
N ARG A 34 -28.92 -2.93 -5.03
CA ARG A 34 -27.91 -3.47 -4.12
C ARG A 34 -27.43 -2.37 -3.17
N TRP A 35 -27.47 -2.70 -1.89
CA TRP A 35 -26.94 -1.90 -0.79
C TRP A 35 -25.45 -2.21 -0.62
N PHE A 36 -24.62 -1.18 -0.55
CA PHE A 36 -23.22 -1.31 -0.16
C PHE A 36 -23.02 -0.55 1.15
N ASN A 37 -22.96 -1.30 2.26
CA ASN A 37 -22.46 -0.83 3.53
C ASN A 37 -21.00 -1.29 3.64
N CYS A 38 -20.08 -0.38 3.90
CA CYS A 38 -18.71 -0.70 4.30
C CYS A 38 -18.41 -0.01 5.63
N ASP A 39 -19.35 -0.07 6.56
CA ASP A 39 -19.08 0.11 7.98
C ASP A 39 -19.49 -1.20 8.67
N TRP A 40 -18.54 -1.81 9.37
CA TRP A 40 -18.84 -2.86 10.35
C TRP A 40 -19.68 -2.27 11.49
N ASP A 41 -20.36 -3.11 12.28
CA ASP A 41 -21.20 -2.67 13.41
C ASP A 41 -20.41 -1.72 14.34
N THR A 42 -20.66 -0.41 14.23
CA THR A 42 -19.88 0.65 14.88
C THR A 42 -20.83 1.56 15.65
N ILE A 43 -20.49 1.84 16.92
CA ILE A 43 -21.19 2.81 17.75
C ILE A 43 -20.29 4.01 17.95
N GLN A 44 -20.80 5.20 17.67
CA GLN A 44 -20.10 6.45 17.91
C GLN A 44 -20.90 7.33 18.86
N ILE A 45 -20.25 7.80 19.94
CA ILE A 45 -20.88 8.64 20.96
C ILE A 45 -20.03 9.88 21.17
N ARG A 46 -20.67 11.05 21.14
CA ARG A 46 -20.04 12.33 21.44
C ARG A 46 -20.06 12.56 22.95
N LEU A 47 -18.88 12.77 23.52
CA LEU A 47 -18.67 12.93 24.96
C LEU A 47 -18.40 14.39 25.37
N GLY A 48 -18.00 15.23 24.42
CA GLY A 48 -17.82 16.67 24.65
C GLY A 48 -17.71 17.49 23.36
N PRO A 49 -17.77 18.83 23.44
CA PRO A 49 -17.95 19.64 24.66
C PRO A 49 -19.38 19.62 25.21
N LYS A 50 -20.38 19.29 24.38
CA LYS A 50 -21.73 18.92 24.81
C LYS A 50 -21.86 17.40 24.79
N LEU A 51 -22.20 16.81 25.94
CA LEU A 51 -22.50 15.38 26.04
C LEU A 51 -23.74 15.06 25.20
N ALA A 52 -23.75 13.89 24.54
CA ALA A 52 -24.97 13.34 23.96
C ALA A 52 -26.07 13.22 25.03
N ASP A 53 -27.34 13.31 24.63
CA ASP A 53 -28.43 13.11 25.59
C ASP A 53 -28.33 11.67 26.14
N LEU A 54 -28.47 11.50 27.46
CA LEU A 54 -28.22 10.20 28.11
C LEU A 54 -29.07 9.07 27.52
N ASP A 55 -30.29 9.40 27.08
CA ASP A 55 -31.21 8.46 26.45
C ASP A 55 -30.75 8.00 25.05
N GLU A 56 -29.86 8.75 24.39
CA GLU A 56 -29.25 8.38 23.10
C GLU A 56 -28.10 7.37 23.27
N ILE A 57 -27.52 7.26 24.47
CA ILE A 57 -26.51 6.24 24.76
C ILE A 57 -27.23 4.91 25.06
N PRO A 58 -26.89 3.80 24.36
CA PRO A 58 -27.51 2.50 24.59
C PRO A 58 -27.46 2.10 26.07
N GLU A 59 -28.62 1.75 26.63
CA GLU A 59 -28.78 1.45 28.06
C GLU A 59 -27.75 0.42 28.56
N ILE A 60 -27.43 -0.57 27.73
CA ILE A 60 -26.49 -1.66 28.03
C ILE A 60 -25.04 -1.22 28.31
N CYS A 61 -24.63 -0.04 27.84
CA CYS A 61 -23.27 0.48 28.04
C CYS A 61 -23.23 1.91 28.56
N ARG A 62 -24.39 2.48 28.91
CA ARG A 62 -24.54 3.90 29.23
C ARG A 62 -23.69 4.32 30.43
N ASN A 63 -23.79 3.57 31.53
CA ASN A 63 -23.07 3.90 32.75
C ASN A 63 -21.56 3.73 32.57
N GLU A 64 -21.17 2.67 31.87
CA GLU A 64 -19.79 2.30 31.59
C GLU A 64 -19.11 3.34 30.69
N VAL A 65 -19.79 3.83 29.65
CA VAL A 65 -19.24 4.87 28.75
C VAL A 65 -19.08 6.21 29.47
N ILE A 66 -20.01 6.58 30.35
CA ILE A 66 -19.93 7.82 31.14
C ILE A 66 -18.77 7.74 32.16
N GLU A 67 -18.64 6.61 32.84
CA GLU A 67 -17.52 6.35 33.73
C GLU A 67 -16.19 6.36 32.97
N TRP A 68 -16.15 5.72 31.80
CA TRP A 68 -14.99 5.71 30.92
C TRP A 68 -14.57 7.12 30.49
N ASP A 69 -15.51 7.99 30.08
CA ASP A 69 -15.18 9.37 29.72
C ASP A 69 -14.55 10.15 30.88
N ARG A 70 -15.08 9.97 32.09
CA ARG A 70 -14.54 10.62 33.30
C ARG A 70 -13.10 10.19 33.58
N GLU A 71 -12.80 8.91 33.46
CA GLU A 71 -11.44 8.38 33.67
C GLU A 71 -10.49 8.79 32.52
N ILE A 72 -10.96 8.73 31.27
CA ILE A 72 -10.19 9.17 30.10
C ILE A 72 -9.88 10.66 30.14
N LYS A 73 -10.80 11.49 30.65
CA LYS A 73 -10.53 12.92 30.83
C LYS A 73 -9.38 13.14 31.81
N GLN A 74 -9.38 12.46 32.96
CA GLN A 74 -8.30 12.57 33.95
C GLN A 74 -6.97 12.03 33.40
N LEU A 75 -7.00 10.89 32.70
CA LEU A 75 -5.83 10.32 32.05
C LEU A 75 -5.29 11.26 30.96
N GLY A 76 -6.17 11.79 30.11
CA GLY A 76 -5.84 12.71 29.03
C GLY A 76 -5.20 13.99 29.54
N GLU A 77 -5.72 14.58 30.62
CA GLU A 77 -5.12 15.78 31.23
C GLU A 77 -3.69 15.49 31.71
N ARG A 78 -3.47 14.35 32.36
CA ARG A 78 -2.14 13.94 32.83
C ARG A 78 -1.18 13.67 31.67
N LEU A 79 -1.63 12.94 30.65
CA LEU A 79 -0.79 12.63 29.48
C LEU A 79 -0.42 13.89 28.71
N MET A 80 -1.37 14.81 28.48
CA MET A 80 -1.08 16.07 27.80
C MET A 80 -0.13 16.95 28.59
N GLY A 81 -0.24 17.00 29.93
CA GLY A 81 0.73 17.72 30.77
C GLY A 81 2.14 17.15 30.65
N LEU A 82 2.28 15.81 30.68
CA LEU A 82 3.57 15.14 30.49
C LEU A 82 4.14 15.37 29.08
N LEU A 83 3.28 15.39 28.05
CA LEU A 83 3.66 15.71 26.68
C LEU A 83 4.11 17.18 26.56
N CYS A 84 3.46 18.12 27.24
CA CYS A 84 3.93 19.51 27.30
C CYS A 84 5.29 19.64 27.97
N GLU A 85 5.49 18.97 29.12
CA GLU A 85 6.79 18.94 29.81
C GLU A 85 7.89 18.37 28.91
N GLY A 86 7.59 17.30 28.16
CA GLY A 86 8.50 16.70 27.18
C GLY A 86 8.87 17.64 26.03
N LEU A 87 7.97 18.56 25.66
CA LEU A 87 8.23 19.61 24.66
C LEU A 87 8.98 20.83 25.24
N GLY A 88 9.16 20.89 26.56
CA GLY A 88 9.73 22.07 27.22
C GLY A 88 8.80 23.29 27.24
N VAL A 89 7.48 23.09 27.06
CA VAL A 89 6.47 24.15 27.16
C VAL A 89 5.73 24.05 28.50
N GLU A 90 4.95 25.08 28.85
CA GLU A 90 4.16 25.07 30.08
C GLU A 90 3.24 23.84 30.14
N ASN A 91 3.20 23.14 31.29
CA ASN A 91 2.41 21.92 31.46
C ASN A 91 0.92 22.10 31.06
N GLY A 92 0.35 23.27 31.38
CA GLY A 92 -1.03 23.63 31.06
C GLY A 92 -1.30 23.93 29.58
N ARG A 93 -0.29 23.98 28.70
CA ARG A 93 -0.41 24.55 27.36
C ARG A 93 -1.51 23.91 26.51
N LEU A 94 -1.54 22.58 26.41
CA LEU A 94 -2.58 21.85 25.65
C LEU A 94 -3.96 21.91 26.34
N LYS A 95 -4.00 22.07 27.66
CA LYS A 95 -5.25 22.25 28.42
C LYS A 95 -5.86 23.62 28.13
N ASP A 96 -5.05 24.66 28.11
CA ASP A 96 -5.48 26.04 27.78
C ASP A 96 -5.96 26.16 26.34
N MET A 97 -5.43 25.32 25.44
CA MET A 97 -5.90 25.17 24.05
C MET A 97 -7.18 24.32 23.91
N THR A 98 -7.79 23.91 25.02
CA THR A 98 -9.01 23.09 25.07
C THR A 98 -8.90 21.71 24.41
N CYS A 99 -7.68 21.17 24.21
CA CYS A 99 -7.42 19.95 23.42
C CYS A 99 -8.11 18.66 23.93
N LEU A 100 -8.72 18.71 25.11
CA LEU A 100 -9.50 17.62 25.71
C LEU A 100 -11.00 17.89 25.73
N GLU A 101 -11.49 19.06 25.31
CA GLU A 101 -12.92 19.39 25.40
C GLU A 101 -13.75 18.68 24.33
N GLY A 102 -13.23 18.59 23.11
CA GLY A 102 -13.80 17.76 22.06
C GLY A 102 -13.42 16.31 22.29
N ARG A 103 -14.41 15.47 22.59
CA ARG A 103 -14.21 14.03 22.78
C ARG A 103 -15.28 13.23 22.07
N VAL A 104 -14.84 12.22 21.33
CA VAL A 104 -15.71 11.28 20.62
C VAL A 104 -15.19 9.88 20.90
N VAL A 105 -16.06 8.99 21.37
CA VAL A 105 -15.76 7.56 21.43
C VAL A 105 -16.33 6.88 20.19
N VAL A 106 -15.52 6.00 19.58
CA VAL A 106 -15.93 5.10 18.51
C VAL A 106 -15.61 3.68 18.96
N ALA A 107 -16.64 2.87 19.06
CA ALA A 107 -16.57 1.46 19.39
C ALA A 107 -16.83 0.64 18.13
N HIS A 108 -15.84 -0.15 17.71
CA HIS A 108 -15.92 -0.99 16.53
C HIS A 108 -16.06 -2.45 16.91
N TYR A 109 -16.96 -3.16 16.21
CA TYR A 109 -17.10 -4.61 16.27
C TYR A 109 -16.68 -5.24 14.94
N TYR A 110 -15.65 -6.09 14.97
CA TYR A 110 -15.10 -6.76 13.81
C TYR A 110 -15.43 -8.26 13.88
N PRO A 111 -16.46 -8.73 13.14
CA PRO A 111 -16.80 -10.14 13.11
C PRO A 111 -15.70 -10.97 12.46
N CYS A 112 -15.70 -12.26 12.73
CA CYS A 112 -14.86 -13.22 12.01
C CYS A 112 -15.06 -13.06 10.49
N CYS A 113 -13.98 -12.83 9.77
CA CYS A 113 -13.95 -12.75 8.32
C CYS A 113 -13.53 -14.11 7.75
N PRO A 114 -14.33 -14.74 6.87
CA PRO A 114 -13.95 -16.01 6.23
C PRO A 114 -12.77 -15.88 5.27
N GLN A 115 -12.50 -14.67 4.78
CA GLN A 115 -11.41 -14.36 3.84
C GLN A 115 -10.69 -13.07 4.29
N PRO A 116 -10.07 -13.09 5.48
CA PRO A 116 -9.53 -11.88 6.11
C PRO A 116 -8.40 -11.26 5.28
N ASP A 117 -7.70 -12.06 4.47
CA ASP A 117 -6.60 -11.60 3.62
C ASP A 117 -7.05 -10.86 2.35
N LEU A 118 -8.36 -10.86 2.03
CA LEU A 118 -8.91 -10.18 0.85
C LEU A 118 -9.60 -8.84 1.18
N THR A 119 -9.64 -8.46 2.46
CA THR A 119 -10.27 -7.24 2.93
C THR A 119 -9.49 -6.67 4.11
N VAL A 120 -9.84 -5.47 4.56
CA VAL A 120 -9.27 -4.87 5.78
C VAL A 120 -10.40 -4.59 6.76
N GLY A 121 -10.08 -4.63 8.05
CA GLY A 121 -11.00 -4.18 9.09
C GLY A 121 -11.21 -2.67 8.96
N LEU A 122 -10.11 -1.93 8.84
CA LEU A 122 -10.08 -0.49 8.58
C LEU A 122 -8.84 -0.14 7.75
N ALA A 123 -9.02 0.65 6.69
CA ALA A 123 -7.94 1.07 5.81
C ALA A 123 -6.90 1.92 6.56
N TYR A 124 -5.71 2.05 5.98
CA TYR A 124 -4.66 2.84 6.61
C TYR A 124 -4.99 4.34 6.63
N HIS A 125 -4.74 4.98 7.77
CA HIS A 125 -4.98 6.40 8.00
C HIS A 125 -4.16 6.94 9.17
N THR A 126 -4.08 8.27 9.30
CA THR A 126 -3.70 8.95 10.54
C THR A 126 -4.95 9.43 11.29
N ASP A 127 -4.82 9.98 12.49
CA ASP A 127 -5.95 10.58 13.22
C ASP A 127 -5.87 12.11 13.17
N PRO A 128 -6.94 12.84 12.79
CA PRO A 128 -6.90 14.29 12.68
C PRO A 128 -6.88 15.03 14.04
N GLY A 129 -7.02 14.32 15.17
CA GLY A 129 -7.09 14.90 16.50
C GLY A 129 -5.73 15.27 17.11
N VAL A 130 -5.72 15.48 18.42
CA VAL A 130 -4.49 15.68 19.22
C VAL A 130 -3.97 14.35 19.74
N LEU A 131 -4.88 13.55 20.30
CA LEU A 131 -4.57 12.29 20.97
C LEU A 131 -5.74 11.32 20.78
N THR A 132 -5.46 10.05 20.54
CA THR A 132 -6.47 8.99 20.57
C THR A 132 -6.10 7.96 21.62
N VAL A 133 -7.02 7.64 22.52
CA VAL A 133 -6.86 6.58 23.51
C VAL A 133 -7.66 5.37 23.08
N VAL A 134 -6.99 4.26 22.81
CA VAL A 134 -7.63 3.04 22.31
C VAL A 134 -7.54 1.92 23.33
N GLN A 135 -8.70 1.43 23.75
CA GLN A 135 -8.86 0.16 24.44
C GLN A 135 -9.12 -0.94 23.43
N GLN A 136 -8.40 -2.05 23.56
CA GLN A 136 -8.49 -3.20 22.66
C GLN A 136 -8.71 -4.45 23.50
N ASP A 137 -9.42 -5.42 22.91
CA ASP A 137 -9.51 -6.76 23.46
C ASP A 137 -8.23 -7.58 23.20
N HIS A 138 -8.25 -8.85 23.61
CA HIS A 138 -7.13 -9.78 23.41
C HIS A 138 -6.96 -10.24 21.96
N VAL A 139 -7.94 -10.02 21.07
CA VAL A 139 -7.89 -10.47 19.68
C VAL A 139 -6.90 -9.63 18.87
N GLY A 140 -6.82 -8.32 19.13
CA GLY A 140 -5.83 -7.44 18.50
C GLY A 140 -6.09 -7.25 17.01
N GLY A 141 -5.08 -6.83 16.23
CA GLY A 141 -5.23 -6.57 14.78
C GLY A 141 -5.15 -5.09 14.38
N LEU A 142 -4.95 -4.18 15.34
CA LEU A 142 -4.47 -2.83 15.04
C LEU A 142 -2.99 -2.93 14.62
N GLN A 143 -2.64 -2.29 13.52
CA GLN A 143 -1.27 -2.14 13.07
C GLN A 143 -0.91 -0.66 12.93
N VAL A 144 0.31 -0.30 13.31
CA VAL A 144 0.88 1.03 13.11
C VAL A 144 2.05 0.95 12.14
N LYS A 145 2.17 1.93 11.25
CA LYS A 145 3.25 2.04 10.29
C LYS A 145 4.45 2.64 10.98
N TYR A 146 5.53 1.88 11.07
CA TYR A 146 6.78 2.33 11.66
C TYR A 146 7.93 1.64 10.92
N GLY A 147 9.00 2.39 10.63
CA GLY A 147 10.18 1.85 9.93
C GLY A 147 9.86 1.25 8.54
N GLY A 148 8.92 1.82 7.79
CA GLY A 148 8.52 1.34 6.45
C GLY A 148 7.65 0.06 6.44
N GLY A 149 7.29 -0.47 7.61
CA GLY A 149 6.44 -1.66 7.75
C GLY A 149 5.25 -1.44 8.68
N TRP A 150 4.35 -2.42 8.70
CA TRP A 150 3.23 -2.48 9.64
C TRP A 150 3.62 -3.28 10.87
N LEU A 151 3.53 -2.68 12.04
CA LEU A 151 3.75 -3.32 13.33
C LEU A 151 2.42 -3.60 14.01
N ASP A 152 2.22 -4.85 14.42
CA ASP A 152 1.09 -5.20 15.27
C ASP A 152 1.21 -4.51 16.62
N VAL A 153 0.18 -3.75 16.96
CA VAL A 153 -0.02 -3.25 18.31
C VAL A 153 -0.61 -4.40 19.11
N LYS A 154 0.27 -5.24 19.67
CA LYS A 154 -0.15 -6.42 20.43
C LYS A 154 -0.95 -6.00 21.67
N PRO A 155 -2.14 -6.58 21.90
CA PRO A 155 -2.85 -6.35 23.13
C PRO A 155 -2.01 -6.75 24.33
N ILE A 156 -1.78 -5.79 25.24
CA ILE A 156 -1.13 -6.04 26.52
C ILE A 156 -2.22 -5.89 27.59
N PRO A 157 -2.50 -6.94 28.39
CA PRO A 157 -3.51 -6.85 29.44
C PRO A 157 -3.27 -5.67 30.38
N GLY A 158 -4.29 -4.83 30.57
CA GLY A 158 -4.22 -3.63 31.39
C GLY A 158 -3.56 -2.41 30.73
N ALA A 159 -3.09 -2.52 29.49
CA ALA A 159 -2.55 -1.39 28.74
C ALA A 159 -3.62 -0.69 27.90
N LEU A 160 -3.44 0.62 27.72
CA LEU A 160 -4.15 1.41 26.72
C LEU A 160 -3.17 1.84 25.63
N VAL A 161 -3.64 1.81 24.39
CA VAL A 161 -2.86 2.29 23.25
C VAL A 161 -3.08 3.79 23.13
N ILE A 162 -1.99 4.55 23.05
CA ILE A 162 -2.03 6.00 22.88
C ILE A 162 -1.50 6.33 21.49
N ASN A 163 -2.34 6.94 20.67
CA ASN A 163 -1.96 7.44 19.35
C ASN A 163 -1.85 8.96 19.37
N ILE A 164 -0.79 9.50 18.78
CA ILE A 164 -0.64 10.94 18.55
C ILE A 164 -1.39 11.28 17.27
N GLY A 165 -2.20 12.34 17.30
CA GLY A 165 -2.90 12.80 16.12
C GLY A 165 -2.15 13.89 15.37
N ASP A 166 -2.58 14.11 14.12
CA ASP A 166 -2.01 15.07 13.17
C ASP A 166 -1.95 16.48 13.74
N LEU A 167 -2.96 16.90 14.51
CA LEU A 167 -2.99 18.23 15.09
C LEU A 167 -1.87 18.41 16.13
N LEU A 168 -1.57 17.38 16.93
CA LEU A 168 -0.46 17.46 17.89
C LEU A 168 0.90 17.42 17.20
N GLN A 169 1.04 16.66 16.10
CA GLN A 169 2.26 16.72 15.28
C GLN A 169 2.53 18.13 14.75
N ILE A 170 1.48 18.82 14.29
CA ILE A 170 1.60 20.19 13.78
C ILE A 170 1.91 21.18 14.90
N ILE A 171 1.15 21.14 15.99
CA ILE A 171 1.33 22.06 17.14
C ILE A 171 2.72 21.89 17.76
N SER A 172 3.23 20.65 17.80
CA SER A 172 4.58 20.34 18.33
C SER A 172 5.71 20.63 17.33
N ASN A 173 5.42 21.11 16.12
CA ASN A 173 6.42 21.33 15.06
C ASN A 173 7.27 20.07 14.78
N GLU A 174 6.61 18.92 14.61
CA GLU A 174 7.18 17.58 14.38
C GLU A 174 7.95 16.92 15.53
N GLU A 175 7.94 17.48 16.74
CA GLU A 175 8.50 16.79 17.91
C GLU A 175 7.72 15.52 18.26
N TYR A 176 6.40 15.54 18.05
CA TYR A 176 5.54 14.37 18.15
C TYR A 176 5.03 13.96 16.78
N LYS A 177 4.96 12.64 16.55
CA LYS A 177 4.63 12.07 15.24
C LYS A 177 3.27 11.40 15.27
N SER A 178 2.40 11.80 14.34
CA SER A 178 1.17 11.11 14.01
C SER A 178 1.48 9.90 13.14
N ALA A 179 1.01 8.73 13.57
CA ALA A 179 1.36 7.47 12.91
C ALA A 179 0.24 6.99 12.00
N GLU A 180 0.58 6.67 10.75
CA GLU A 180 -0.32 5.91 9.87
C GLU A 180 -0.61 4.55 10.53
N HIS A 181 -1.87 4.17 10.63
CA HIS A 181 -2.31 2.93 11.28
C HIS A 181 -3.49 2.33 10.51
N ARG A 182 -3.68 1.02 10.61
CA ARG A 182 -4.75 0.26 9.95
C ARG A 182 -5.26 -0.84 10.85
N VAL A 183 -6.42 -1.42 10.53
CA VAL A 183 -6.93 -2.60 11.24
C VAL A 183 -7.09 -3.74 10.25
N LEU A 184 -6.49 -4.90 10.57
CA LEU A 184 -6.65 -6.10 9.76
C LEU A 184 -8.07 -6.65 9.89
N ALA A 185 -8.56 -7.33 8.85
CA ALA A 185 -9.81 -8.05 8.96
C ALA A 185 -9.65 -9.18 10.00
N ASN A 186 -10.62 -9.33 10.89
CA ASN A 186 -10.51 -10.28 11.99
C ASN A 186 -10.54 -11.72 11.45
N SER A 187 -9.44 -12.45 11.62
CA SER A 187 -9.30 -13.85 11.20
C SER A 187 -9.73 -14.85 12.28
N TYR A 188 -10.06 -14.38 13.48
CA TYR A 188 -10.44 -15.24 14.61
C TYR A 188 -11.94 -15.50 14.61
N HIS A 189 -12.33 -16.71 15.04
CA HIS A 189 -13.73 -17.07 15.22
C HIS A 189 -14.44 -16.20 16.27
N GLU A 190 -13.70 -15.72 17.26
CA GLU A 190 -14.18 -14.75 18.23
C GLU A 190 -14.17 -13.34 17.59
N PRO A 191 -15.27 -12.56 17.71
CA PRO A 191 -15.32 -11.19 17.26
C PRO A 191 -14.33 -10.30 18.01
N ARG A 192 -13.65 -9.40 17.29
CA ARG A 192 -12.79 -8.39 17.89
C ARG A 192 -13.59 -7.13 18.20
N VAL A 193 -13.38 -6.55 19.37
CA VAL A 193 -13.91 -5.24 19.76
C VAL A 193 -12.81 -4.27 20.15
N SER A 194 -13.01 -2.99 19.82
CA SER A 194 -12.13 -1.92 20.26
C SER A 194 -12.88 -0.62 20.48
N MET A 195 -12.47 0.16 21.48
CA MET A 195 -13.02 1.48 21.77
C MET A 195 -11.91 2.53 21.65
N ALA A 196 -12.06 3.47 20.72
CA ALA A 196 -11.15 4.58 20.51
C ALA A 196 -11.80 5.89 20.98
N VAL A 197 -11.12 6.66 21.84
CA VAL A 197 -11.55 8.00 22.26
C VAL A 197 -10.63 9.03 21.61
N PHE A 198 -11.19 9.81 20.69
CA PHE A 198 -10.49 10.88 19.98
C PHE A 198 -10.61 12.18 20.77
N CYS A 199 -9.48 12.75 21.16
CA CYS A 199 -9.37 14.02 21.85
C CYS A 199 -8.98 15.12 20.85
N SER A 200 -9.77 16.18 20.82
CA SER A 200 -9.57 17.36 19.97
C SER A 200 -9.95 18.63 20.72
N PRO A 201 -9.58 19.81 20.21
CA PRO A 201 -10.07 21.06 20.77
C PRO A 201 -11.59 21.18 20.74
N GLY A 202 -12.14 21.93 21.70
CA GLY A 202 -13.59 22.12 21.86
C GLY A 202 -14.19 23.10 20.85
N ASN A 203 -13.42 24.12 20.45
CA ASN A 203 -13.82 25.14 19.49
C ASN A 203 -13.21 24.89 18.11
N ARG A 204 -14.04 24.91 17.07
CA ARG A 204 -13.60 24.65 15.69
C ARG A 204 -13.11 25.89 14.94
N ASP A 205 -13.44 27.08 15.43
CA ASP A 205 -13.06 28.33 14.77
C ASP A 205 -11.71 28.88 15.24
N ASP A 206 -11.11 28.24 16.25
CA ASP A 206 -9.78 28.59 16.75
C ASP A 206 -8.69 28.26 15.71
N VAL A 207 -7.61 29.03 15.78
CA VAL A 207 -6.47 28.94 14.86
C VAL A 207 -5.34 28.14 15.51
N TYR A 208 -4.84 27.14 14.79
CA TYR A 208 -3.78 26.23 15.21
C TYR A 208 -2.59 26.31 14.26
N GLY A 209 -1.41 26.04 14.79
CA GLY A 209 -0.13 25.99 14.09
C GLY A 209 0.97 25.63 15.09
N PRO A 210 2.24 25.58 14.67
CA PRO A 210 3.35 25.28 15.57
C PRO A 210 3.38 26.27 16.74
N LEU A 211 3.58 25.75 17.95
CA LEU A 211 3.69 26.58 19.14
C LEU A 211 4.84 27.59 18.98
N PRO A 212 4.61 28.89 19.23
CA PRO A 212 5.67 29.90 19.18
C PRO A 212 6.89 29.55 20.04
N GLU A 213 6.66 28.87 21.16
CA GLU A 213 7.67 28.39 22.10
C GLU A 213 8.61 27.33 21.47
N LEU A 214 8.18 26.66 20.40
CA LEU A 214 8.91 25.60 19.69
C LEU A 214 9.50 26.08 18.35
N ILE A 215 9.43 27.38 18.07
CA ILE A 215 9.97 28.00 16.86
C ILE A 215 11.17 28.88 17.22
N SER A 216 12.27 28.68 16.50
CA SER A 216 13.47 29.52 16.57
C SER A 216 14.07 29.73 15.17
N PRO A 217 15.08 30.61 14.99
CA PRO A 217 15.81 30.72 13.74
C PRO A 217 16.43 29.39 13.28
N GLU A 218 16.79 28.51 14.22
CA GLU A 218 17.38 27.19 13.99
C GLU A 218 16.31 26.10 13.76
N LYS A 219 15.11 26.31 14.32
CA LYS A 219 13.96 25.43 14.12
C LYS A 219 12.75 26.26 13.64
N PRO A 220 12.69 26.60 12.35
CA PRO A 220 11.60 27.40 11.81
C PRO A 220 10.27 26.63 11.88
N ALA A 221 9.17 27.36 11.78
CA ALA A 221 7.85 26.76 11.68
C ALA A 221 7.75 25.92 10.39
N ILE A 222 7.50 24.62 10.54
CA ILE A 222 7.32 23.68 9.42
C ILE A 222 5.90 23.83 8.83
N TYR A 223 4.93 24.18 9.67
CA TYR A 223 3.53 24.29 9.30
C TYR A 223 3.02 25.73 9.37
N ARG A 224 2.14 26.08 8.43
CA ARG A 224 1.36 27.34 8.48
C ARG A 224 0.20 27.24 9.48
N GLN A 225 -0.27 28.38 9.95
CA GLN A 225 -1.49 28.44 10.76
C GLN A 225 -2.75 28.12 9.94
N PHE A 226 -3.76 27.53 10.58
CA PHE A 226 -5.05 27.15 9.99
C PHE A 226 -6.17 27.16 11.03
N THR A 227 -7.44 27.24 10.61
CA THR A 227 -8.57 26.99 11.52
C THR A 227 -8.81 25.49 11.69
N LEU A 228 -9.28 25.05 12.86
CA LEU A 228 -9.61 23.63 13.06
C LEU A 228 -10.71 23.18 12.09
N THR A 229 -11.68 24.03 11.77
CA THR A 229 -12.70 23.78 10.73
C THR A 229 -12.06 23.47 9.38
N ASP A 230 -11.09 24.27 8.92
CA ASP A 230 -10.41 24.05 7.63
C ASP A 230 -9.59 22.77 7.63
N PHE A 231 -8.85 22.53 8.71
CA PHE A 231 -8.05 21.32 8.87
C PHE A 231 -8.91 20.06 8.86
N MET A 232 -9.97 20.03 9.67
CA MET A 232 -10.90 18.91 9.73
C MET A 232 -11.58 18.68 8.37
N THR A 233 -12.02 19.75 7.70
CA THR A 233 -12.64 19.66 6.36
C THR A 233 -11.68 19.06 5.33
N ARG A 234 -10.39 19.42 5.36
CA ARG A 234 -9.37 18.83 4.47
C ARG A 234 -9.07 17.38 4.80
N SER A 235 -8.92 17.04 6.06
CA SER A 235 -8.72 15.65 6.47
C SER A 235 -9.89 14.80 5.99
N TYR A 236 -11.14 15.21 6.25
CA TYR A 236 -12.34 14.51 5.76
C TYR A 236 -12.45 14.47 4.22
N ALA A 237 -12.04 15.52 3.52
CA ALA A 237 -11.98 15.49 2.06
C ALA A 237 -10.95 14.47 1.55
N SER A 238 -9.77 14.36 2.17
CA SER A 238 -8.75 13.36 1.84
C SER A 238 -9.22 11.94 2.13
N TYR A 239 -9.95 11.69 3.22
CA TYR A 239 -10.59 10.39 3.47
C TYR A 239 -11.61 10.04 2.39
N ASN A 240 -12.48 10.99 2.04
CA ASN A 240 -13.52 10.77 1.03
C ASN A 240 -12.93 10.61 -0.38
N VAL A 241 -11.86 11.34 -0.72
CA VAL A 241 -11.17 11.22 -2.02
C VAL A 241 -10.33 9.94 -2.09
N ASN A 242 -9.65 9.52 -1.03
CA ASN A 242 -8.96 8.22 -1.01
C ASN A 242 -9.96 7.05 -1.07
N PHE A 243 -11.12 7.19 -0.41
CA PHE A 243 -12.21 6.24 -0.54
C PHE A 243 -12.81 6.24 -1.96
N PHE A 244 -12.98 7.42 -2.58
CA PHE A 244 -13.52 7.57 -3.93
C PHE A 244 -12.52 7.19 -5.04
N ILE A 245 -11.22 7.37 -4.84
CA ILE A 245 -10.13 6.88 -5.71
C ILE A 245 -9.99 5.37 -5.54
N ALA A 246 -10.04 4.83 -4.33
CA ALA A 246 -10.14 3.39 -4.09
C ALA A 246 -11.43 2.79 -4.71
N PHE A 247 -12.50 3.58 -4.80
CA PHE A 247 -13.73 3.22 -5.50
C PHE A 247 -13.60 3.29 -7.04
N LEU A 248 -12.99 4.34 -7.59
CA LEU A 248 -12.79 4.52 -9.03
C LEU A 248 -11.72 3.58 -9.62
N LEU A 249 -10.62 3.33 -8.90
CA LEU A 249 -9.61 2.33 -9.25
C LEU A 249 -10.16 0.89 -9.19
N LYS A 250 -11.32 0.69 -8.56
CA LYS A 250 -12.01 -0.60 -8.45
C LYS A 250 -13.02 -0.86 -9.60
N TYR A 251 -13.33 0.10 -10.47
CA TYR A 251 -14.26 -0.10 -11.61
C TYR A 251 -13.74 0.51 -12.93
N ASP A 252 -13.08 -0.34 -13.74
CA ASP A 252 -12.31 -0.07 -14.97
C ASP A 252 -13.13 0.32 -16.24
N HIS A 253 -14.26 1.03 -16.12
CA HIS A 253 -15.17 1.27 -17.26
C HIS A 253 -15.46 2.73 -17.68
N PHE A 254 -14.76 3.74 -17.14
CA PHE A 254 -15.03 5.15 -17.49
C PHE A 254 -13.88 5.88 -18.23
N TYR A 255 -13.09 5.17 -19.03
CA TYR A 255 -12.00 5.78 -19.82
C TYR A 255 -12.41 6.56 -21.09
N ASN A 256 -13.70 6.66 -21.43
CA ASN A 256 -14.16 7.34 -22.66
C ASN A 256 -14.97 8.62 -22.44
N TYR A 257 -14.86 9.27 -21.28
CA TYR A 257 -15.57 10.52 -21.00
C TYR A 257 -14.61 11.65 -20.63
N ASN A 258 -14.76 12.82 -21.27
CA ASN A 258 -14.14 14.05 -20.79
C ASN A 258 -14.81 14.44 -19.46
N ILE A 259 -14.09 14.26 -18.35
CA ILE A 259 -14.55 14.63 -17.02
C ILE A 259 -14.17 16.10 -16.77
N LEU A 260 -15.15 16.99 -16.74
CA LEU A 260 -15.01 18.35 -16.20
C LEU A 260 -15.58 18.36 -14.78
N VAL A 261 -14.70 18.44 -13.77
CA VAL A 261 -15.10 18.66 -12.37
C VAL A 261 -15.14 20.18 -12.13
N SER A 262 -16.32 20.78 -11.97
CA SER A 262 -16.42 22.17 -11.50
C SER A 262 -16.45 22.21 -9.97
N GLN A 263 -15.51 22.93 -9.36
CA GLN A 263 -15.54 23.20 -7.91
C GLN A 263 -16.72 24.10 -7.53
N PRO A 264 -17.45 23.84 -6.43
CA PRO A 264 -18.45 24.79 -5.93
C PRO A 264 -17.77 26.01 -5.29
N ASN A 265 -18.34 27.19 -5.55
CA ASN A 265 -17.86 28.50 -5.12
C ASN A 265 -17.90 28.66 -3.58
N THR A 266 -16.82 29.17 -2.97
CA THR A 266 -16.50 29.15 -1.52
C THR A 266 -17.35 30.04 -0.60
N LYS A 267 -18.45 30.65 -1.06
CA LYS A 267 -19.25 31.60 -0.25
C LYS A 267 -20.71 31.21 0.03
N ALA A 268 -21.19 30.07 -0.46
CA ALA A 268 -22.59 29.63 -0.26
C ALA A 268 -22.79 28.48 0.75
N LEU A 269 -21.76 28.11 1.53
CA LEU A 269 -21.74 26.86 2.30
C LEU A 269 -22.40 26.93 3.69
N MET A 270 -22.95 28.07 4.13
CA MET A 270 -23.46 28.24 5.50
C MET A 270 -25.00 28.26 5.67
N ALA A 271 -25.80 27.97 4.64
CA ALA A 271 -27.26 28.13 4.78
C ALA A 271 -28.14 27.10 4.03
N SER A 272 -27.63 25.91 3.71
CA SER A 272 -28.47 24.85 3.12
C SER A 272 -28.07 23.46 3.64
N THR A 273 -29.06 22.70 4.12
CA THR A 273 -28.94 21.38 4.75
C THR A 273 -28.81 20.22 3.76
N THR A 274 -28.51 20.49 2.49
CA THR A 274 -28.26 19.45 1.47
C THR A 274 -27.31 19.97 0.40
N VAL A 275 -26.14 19.37 0.27
CA VAL A 275 -25.24 19.61 -0.87
C VAL A 275 -25.36 18.40 -1.79
N THR A 276 -26.11 18.56 -2.88
CA THR A 276 -26.21 17.56 -3.94
C THR A 276 -25.13 17.85 -4.99
N ALA A 277 -24.15 16.96 -5.13
CA ALA A 277 -23.26 16.98 -6.30
C ALA A 277 -23.86 16.07 -7.38
N SER A 278 -24.33 16.66 -8.48
CA SER A 278 -24.83 15.92 -9.64
C SER A 278 -23.73 15.83 -10.70
N VAL A 279 -23.30 14.62 -11.06
CA VAL A 279 -22.45 14.38 -12.24
C VAL A 279 -23.36 14.00 -13.41
N LEU A 280 -23.46 14.87 -14.41
CA LEU A 280 -24.25 14.65 -15.63
C LEU A 280 -23.36 14.12 -16.76
N PHE A 281 -23.68 12.94 -17.30
CA PHE A 281 -23.12 12.43 -18.55
C PHE A 281 -24.05 12.81 -19.71
N GLN A 282 -23.57 13.61 -20.68
CA GLN A 282 -24.34 13.93 -21.89
C GLN A 282 -24.00 12.96 -23.03
N ILE A 283 -25.00 12.23 -23.52
CA ILE A 283 -24.89 11.33 -24.67
C ILE A 283 -25.07 12.13 -25.96
N GLY A 284 -24.05 12.19 -26.81
CA GLY A 284 -24.17 12.73 -28.16
C GLY A 284 -24.31 11.61 -29.18
N THR A 285 -25.53 11.31 -29.65
CA THR A 285 -25.72 10.50 -30.87
C THR A 285 -26.84 11.06 -31.73
N GLY A 286 -26.49 11.58 -32.91
CA GLY A 286 -27.44 11.91 -33.96
C GLY A 286 -27.28 10.98 -35.16
N ARG A 287 -28.20 10.01 -35.30
CA ARG A 287 -29.00 9.71 -36.52
C ARG A 287 -29.73 8.36 -36.40
N ARG A 288 -31.03 8.39 -36.71
CA ARG A 288 -31.95 7.23 -36.86
C ARG A 288 -31.85 6.62 -38.26
N LEU A 289 -32.20 5.34 -38.41
CA LEU A 289 -33.10 4.90 -39.49
C LEU A 289 -33.92 3.64 -39.13
N HIS A 290 -35.04 3.50 -39.84
CA HIS A 290 -36.32 2.88 -39.47
C HIS A 290 -36.41 1.34 -39.41
N VAL A 291 -37.33 0.87 -38.54
CA VAL A 291 -37.85 -0.51 -38.46
C VAL A 291 -39.13 -0.66 -39.30
N MET A 292 -39.26 -1.76 -40.04
CA MET A 292 -40.54 -2.32 -40.48
C MET A 292 -40.67 -3.76 -39.97
N THR A 293 -41.82 -4.07 -39.38
CA THR A 293 -42.26 -5.44 -39.04
C THR A 293 -43.54 -5.77 -39.82
N PRO A 294 -43.75 -7.05 -40.18
CA PRO A 294 -45.09 -7.58 -40.36
C PRO A 294 -45.35 -8.84 -39.52
N ARG A 295 -46.61 -9.02 -39.08
CA ARG A 295 -47.19 -10.27 -38.54
C ARG A 295 -47.94 -11.00 -39.68
N VAL A 296 -48.06 -12.34 -39.73
CA VAL A 296 -49.11 -13.28 -39.21
C VAL A 296 -48.89 -14.64 -40.00
N PRO A 297 -49.46 -15.85 -39.75
CA PRO A 297 -49.49 -16.80 -38.61
C PRO A 297 -49.05 -18.29 -38.94
N VAL A 298 -48.93 -19.14 -37.88
CA VAL A 298 -49.03 -20.63 -37.70
C VAL A 298 -48.95 -21.63 -38.90
N SER A 299 -48.02 -22.63 -38.87
CA SER A 299 -48.30 -24.10 -38.79
C SER A 299 -47.05 -25.04 -38.95
N HIS A 300 -47.08 -26.15 -38.20
CA HIS A 300 -46.45 -27.50 -38.30
C HIS A 300 -45.05 -27.85 -38.89
N ARG A 301 -44.37 -28.74 -38.13
CA ARG A 301 -43.47 -29.90 -38.45
C ARG A 301 -41.95 -29.71 -38.65
N LEU A 302 -41.22 -30.34 -37.71
CA LEU A 302 -39.99 -31.16 -37.82
C LEU A 302 -39.03 -30.92 -39.01
N ARG A 303 -37.77 -30.53 -38.72
CA ARG A 303 -36.57 -31.38 -38.91
C ARG A 303 -35.28 -30.64 -38.49
N SER A 304 -34.37 -31.46 -37.94
CA SER A 304 -33.00 -31.17 -37.54
C SER A 304 -32.16 -30.54 -38.65
N THR A 305 -31.37 -29.51 -38.33
CA THR A 305 -30.02 -29.35 -38.89
C THR A 305 -29.15 -28.53 -37.94
N THR A 306 -28.13 -29.20 -37.41
CA THR A 306 -27.02 -28.63 -36.65
C THR A 306 -26.29 -27.58 -37.48
N ILE A 307 -26.09 -26.38 -36.93
CA ILE A 307 -24.99 -25.50 -37.30
C ILE A 307 -24.22 -25.22 -36.01
N MET A 308 -23.02 -25.79 -35.93
CA MET A 308 -22.06 -25.43 -34.89
C MET A 308 -21.53 -24.02 -35.17
N SER A 309 -21.62 -23.13 -34.18
CA SER A 309 -20.82 -21.90 -34.12
C SER A 309 -20.00 -21.91 -32.83
N SER A 310 -18.71 -22.12 -32.97
CA SER A 310 -17.70 -21.92 -31.93
C SER A 310 -17.42 -20.43 -31.73
N SER A 311 -17.63 -19.93 -30.52
CA SER A 311 -16.70 -19.02 -29.82
C SER A 311 -17.12 -18.98 -28.35
N GLU A 312 -16.54 -19.84 -27.53
CA GLU A 312 -16.60 -19.63 -26.08
C GLU A 312 -15.89 -18.31 -25.78
N SER A 313 -16.62 -17.40 -25.14
CA SER A 313 -16.09 -16.12 -24.65
C SER A 313 -14.91 -16.39 -23.71
N TYR A 314 -13.72 -15.85 -24.04
CA TYR A 314 -12.55 -15.92 -23.15
C TYR A 314 -12.89 -15.30 -21.78
N ASP A 315 -12.78 -16.10 -20.72
CA ASP A 315 -13.03 -15.69 -19.34
C ASP A 315 -11.72 -15.68 -18.56
N ARG A 316 -11.05 -14.53 -18.57
CA ARG A 316 -9.78 -14.31 -17.85
C ARG A 316 -9.90 -14.67 -16.37
N ALA A 317 -11.01 -14.31 -15.72
CA ALA A 317 -11.17 -14.51 -14.29
C ALA A 317 -11.18 -16.00 -13.94
N ASN A 318 -11.89 -16.80 -14.74
CA ASN A 318 -11.92 -18.24 -14.56
C ASN A 318 -10.57 -18.91 -14.88
N GLU A 319 -9.90 -18.52 -15.96
CA GLU A 319 -8.58 -19.09 -16.30
C GLU A 319 -7.51 -18.76 -15.25
N VAL A 320 -7.45 -17.51 -14.79
CA VAL A 320 -6.51 -17.10 -13.75
C VAL A 320 -6.82 -17.78 -12.43
N LYS A 321 -8.10 -17.96 -12.09
CA LYS A 321 -8.50 -18.73 -10.91
C LYS A 321 -8.04 -20.18 -11.02
N ARG A 322 -8.25 -20.85 -12.15
CA ARG A 322 -7.80 -22.24 -12.37
C ARG A 322 -6.28 -22.37 -12.30
N PHE A 323 -5.56 -21.42 -12.89
CA PHE A 323 -4.10 -21.38 -12.81
C PHE A 323 -3.61 -21.25 -11.37
N ASP A 324 -4.16 -20.30 -10.61
CA ASP A 324 -3.80 -20.08 -9.21
C ASP A 324 -4.15 -21.28 -8.31
N GLU A 325 -5.36 -21.84 -8.46
CA GLU A 325 -5.80 -23.03 -7.70
C GLU A 325 -4.95 -24.27 -7.99
N SER A 326 -4.35 -24.35 -9.18
CA SER A 326 -3.47 -25.47 -9.55
C SER A 326 -2.13 -25.45 -8.82
N LYS A 327 -1.67 -24.28 -8.36
CA LYS A 327 -0.38 -24.08 -7.66
C LYS A 327 0.87 -24.53 -8.44
N VAL A 328 0.73 -24.86 -9.72
CA VAL A 328 1.82 -25.38 -10.57
C VAL A 328 2.87 -24.31 -10.88
N GLY A 329 2.45 -23.03 -10.86
CA GLY A 329 3.28 -21.90 -11.26
C GLY A 329 3.61 -21.89 -12.74
N VAL A 330 4.37 -20.89 -13.18
CA VAL A 330 4.82 -20.76 -14.57
C VAL A 330 5.77 -21.91 -14.93
N LYS A 331 6.62 -22.35 -14.01
CA LYS A 331 7.51 -23.51 -14.22
C LYS A 331 6.69 -24.78 -14.51
N GLY A 332 5.62 -25.03 -13.76
CA GLY A 332 4.75 -26.18 -14.01
C GLY A 332 4.03 -26.11 -15.37
N LEU A 333 3.69 -24.90 -15.85
CA LEU A 333 3.20 -24.72 -17.22
C LEU A 333 4.27 -25.12 -18.24
N VAL A 334 5.51 -24.68 -18.07
CA VAL A 334 6.62 -25.05 -18.96
C VAL A 334 6.87 -26.56 -18.94
N ASP A 335 6.86 -27.18 -17.75
CA ASP A 335 7.04 -28.63 -17.59
C ASP A 335 5.92 -29.45 -18.27
N SER A 336 4.72 -28.86 -18.44
CA SER A 336 3.62 -29.46 -19.20
C SER A 336 3.79 -29.40 -20.72
N GLY A 337 4.84 -28.74 -21.21
CA GLY A 337 5.19 -28.70 -22.64
C GLY A 337 4.40 -27.71 -23.46
N ILE A 338 3.91 -26.62 -22.86
CA ILE A 338 3.19 -25.58 -23.61
C ILE A 338 4.05 -24.94 -24.69
N THR A 339 3.46 -24.70 -25.85
CA THR A 339 4.09 -23.96 -26.96
C THR A 339 3.52 -22.54 -27.12
N THR A 340 2.40 -22.26 -26.45
CA THR A 340 1.70 -20.99 -26.48
C THR A 340 1.43 -20.57 -25.04
N ILE A 341 1.73 -19.32 -24.70
CA ILE A 341 1.47 -18.81 -23.35
C ILE A 341 -0.03 -18.55 -23.17
N PRO A 342 -0.61 -18.80 -21.97
CA PRO A 342 -2.00 -18.45 -21.71
C PRO A 342 -2.27 -16.95 -21.96
N PRO A 343 -3.46 -16.55 -22.46
CA PRO A 343 -3.69 -15.17 -22.86
C PRO A 343 -3.53 -14.15 -21.72
N PHE A 344 -3.71 -14.56 -20.46
CA PHE A 344 -3.51 -13.68 -19.30
C PHE A 344 -2.04 -13.38 -18.99
N PHE A 345 -1.07 -14.01 -19.67
CA PHE A 345 0.36 -13.61 -19.64
C PHE A 345 0.74 -12.68 -20.80
N VAL A 346 -0.14 -12.50 -21.79
CA VAL A 346 0.12 -11.66 -22.96
C VAL A 346 -0.02 -10.21 -22.56
N HIS A 347 1.09 -9.47 -22.62
CA HIS A 347 1.12 -8.05 -22.29
C HIS A 347 0.62 -7.20 -23.46
N PRO A 348 -0.02 -6.05 -23.16
CA PRO A 348 -0.49 -5.16 -24.20
C PRO A 348 0.69 -4.55 -24.98
N PRO A 349 0.53 -4.23 -26.28
CA PRO A 349 1.62 -3.75 -27.13
C PRO A 349 2.35 -2.53 -26.57
N GLU A 350 1.68 -1.66 -25.81
CA GLU A 350 2.27 -0.48 -25.19
C GLU A 350 3.30 -0.83 -24.11
N THR A 351 3.07 -1.92 -23.36
CA THR A 351 4.05 -2.42 -22.40
C THR A 351 5.26 -3.03 -23.11
N LEU A 352 5.05 -3.63 -24.29
CA LEU A 352 6.08 -4.32 -25.05
C LEU A 352 6.88 -3.40 -25.98
N SER A 353 6.29 -2.30 -26.46
CA SER A 353 6.93 -1.33 -27.35
C SER A 353 8.08 -0.60 -26.68
N ASP A 354 7.98 -0.40 -25.36
CA ASP A 354 9.00 0.29 -24.57
C ASP A 354 10.21 -0.60 -24.28
N LEU A 355 10.13 -1.93 -24.40
CA LEU A 355 11.21 -2.86 -24.02
C LEU A 355 12.28 -3.04 -25.09
N LYS A 356 12.02 -2.59 -26.32
CA LYS A 356 12.99 -2.74 -27.42
C LYS A 356 14.10 -1.70 -27.24
N PRO A 357 15.38 -2.11 -27.18
CA PRO A 357 16.48 -1.17 -27.07
C PRO A 357 16.44 -0.18 -28.23
N ASP A 358 16.45 1.10 -27.88
CA ASP A 358 16.28 2.18 -28.84
C ASP A 358 17.52 2.23 -29.74
N THR A 359 17.39 1.83 -31.01
CA THR A 359 18.49 1.82 -31.99
C THR A 359 19.02 3.23 -32.34
N ARG A 360 18.57 4.27 -31.64
CA ARG A 360 18.80 5.69 -31.95
C ARG A 360 19.79 6.40 -31.03
N THR A 361 20.31 5.78 -29.96
CA THR A 361 21.36 6.39 -29.13
C THR A 361 22.77 6.10 -29.68
N GLY A 362 23.07 6.70 -30.82
CA GLY A 362 24.44 6.88 -31.28
C GLY A 362 25.11 8.06 -30.57
N SER A 363 25.73 7.82 -29.42
CA SER A 363 27.01 8.42 -28.97
C SER A 363 27.23 8.15 -27.47
N GLY A 364 28.02 7.12 -27.15
CA GLY A 364 28.37 6.72 -25.78
C GLY A 364 27.38 5.70 -25.21
N SER A 365 27.76 4.41 -25.19
CA SER A 365 27.01 3.40 -24.44
C SER A 365 27.11 3.76 -22.96
N GLU A 366 26.10 4.43 -22.42
CA GLU A 366 25.99 4.64 -20.98
C GLU A 366 25.81 3.27 -20.33
N ILE A 367 26.80 2.85 -19.55
CA ILE A 367 26.84 1.56 -18.87
C ILE A 367 26.58 1.81 -17.38
N ILE A 368 25.77 0.97 -16.76
CA ILE A 368 25.53 1.01 -15.33
C ILE A 368 26.89 0.87 -14.60
N PRO A 369 27.24 1.82 -13.70
CA PRO A 369 28.57 1.85 -13.08
C PRO A 369 28.91 0.58 -12.30
N VAL A 370 30.19 0.20 -12.30
CA VAL A 370 30.73 -0.89 -11.47
C VAL A 370 31.69 -0.29 -10.46
N ILE A 371 31.45 -0.53 -9.17
CA ILE A 371 32.19 0.07 -8.07
C ILE A 371 32.96 -1.02 -7.31
N ASP A 372 34.27 -0.84 -7.18
CA ASP A 372 35.13 -1.76 -6.43
C ASP A 372 35.21 -1.33 -4.96
N LEU A 373 34.68 -2.15 -4.04
CA LEU A 373 34.65 -1.84 -2.61
C LEU A 373 35.95 -2.19 -1.86
N SER A 374 37.01 -2.61 -2.56
CA SER A 374 38.32 -2.84 -1.93
C SER A 374 38.89 -1.54 -1.34
N GLY A 375 39.43 -1.61 -0.12
CA GLY A 375 40.05 -0.47 0.57
C GLY A 375 39.07 0.58 1.12
N ALA A 376 37.75 0.37 1.00
CA ALA A 376 36.75 1.32 1.49
C ALA A 376 36.70 1.42 3.03
N ASP A 377 37.20 0.42 3.77
CA ASP A 377 37.15 0.39 5.24
C ASP A 377 38.43 0.93 5.91
N SER A 378 39.47 1.24 5.14
CA SER A 378 40.82 1.45 5.67
C SER A 378 41.16 2.91 6.01
N GLY A 379 40.19 3.83 6.04
CA GLY A 379 40.44 5.28 6.23
C GLY A 379 41.38 5.88 5.19
N SER A 380 41.54 5.20 4.04
CA SER A 380 42.48 5.55 2.98
C SER A 380 41.85 6.52 1.99
N ASN A 381 42.67 7.16 1.14
CA ASN A 381 42.17 7.99 0.02
C ASN A 381 41.14 7.24 -0.84
N ARG A 382 41.26 5.91 -0.96
CA ARG A 382 40.33 5.06 -1.72
C ARG A 382 38.91 5.11 -1.17
N ARG A 383 38.71 5.30 0.15
CA ARG A 383 37.35 5.42 0.72
C ARG A 383 36.61 6.61 0.14
N SER A 384 37.27 7.77 0.07
CA SER A 384 36.67 8.99 -0.49
C SER A 384 36.25 8.77 -1.95
N ASP A 385 37.10 8.11 -2.74
CA ASP A 385 36.80 7.78 -4.13
C ASP A 385 35.58 6.86 -4.25
N VAL A 386 35.48 5.82 -3.42
CA VAL A 386 34.33 4.89 -3.37
C VAL A 386 33.04 5.64 -3.01
N VAL A 387 33.09 6.48 -1.99
CA VAL A 387 31.94 7.27 -1.55
C VAL A 387 31.44 8.18 -2.67
N ASP A 388 32.36 8.85 -3.35
CA ASP A 388 32.07 9.73 -4.48
C ASP A 388 31.51 8.97 -5.70
N GLU A 389 32.07 7.79 -6.01
CA GLU A 389 31.55 6.88 -7.04
C GLU A 389 30.12 6.45 -6.75
N MET A 390 29.86 5.99 -5.52
CA MET A 390 28.52 5.57 -5.07
C MET A 390 27.53 6.72 -5.12
N ARG A 391 27.91 7.90 -4.62
CA ARG A 391 27.06 9.10 -4.64
C ARG A 391 26.66 9.47 -6.06
N ARG A 392 27.61 9.49 -7.00
CA ARG A 392 27.34 9.80 -8.41
C ARG A 392 26.45 8.75 -9.06
N ALA A 393 26.72 7.47 -8.83
CA ALA A 393 25.92 6.40 -9.42
C ALA A 393 24.48 6.41 -8.88
N ALA A 394 24.31 6.58 -7.57
CA ALA A 394 23.01 6.70 -6.92
C ALA A 394 22.22 7.92 -7.41
N SER A 395 22.86 9.09 -7.56
CA SER A 395 22.17 10.32 -8.00
C SER A 395 21.90 10.38 -9.50
N THR A 396 22.68 9.66 -10.31
CA THR A 396 22.53 9.66 -11.78
C THR A 396 21.60 8.54 -12.24
N PHE A 397 21.87 7.30 -11.84
CA PHE A 397 21.15 6.13 -12.34
C PHE A 397 20.18 5.54 -11.31
N GLY A 398 20.41 5.80 -10.01
CA GLY A 398 19.75 5.05 -8.94
C GLY A 398 20.16 3.57 -8.88
N PHE A 399 21.15 3.16 -9.68
CA PHE A 399 21.61 1.79 -9.90
C PHE A 399 23.13 1.74 -10.08
N PHE A 400 23.78 0.70 -9.54
CA PHE A 400 25.19 0.37 -9.79
C PHE A 400 25.49 -1.09 -9.43
N GLN A 401 26.57 -1.65 -9.96
CA GLN A 401 27.11 -2.95 -9.55
C GLN A 401 28.26 -2.74 -8.56
N ILE A 402 28.45 -3.68 -7.64
CA ILE A 402 29.59 -3.70 -6.71
C ILE A 402 30.39 -4.99 -6.85
N VAL A 403 31.71 -4.87 -6.76
CA VAL A 403 32.67 -5.98 -6.71
C VAL A 403 33.57 -5.86 -5.48
N ASN A 404 34.25 -6.94 -5.11
CA ASN A 404 35.09 -6.99 -3.89
C ASN A 404 34.33 -6.53 -2.63
N HIS A 405 33.04 -6.86 -2.55
CA HIS A 405 32.11 -6.39 -1.51
C HIS A 405 32.28 -7.12 -0.17
N GLY A 406 33.07 -8.20 -0.13
CA GLY A 406 33.42 -8.93 1.09
C GLY A 406 32.50 -10.11 1.42
N VAL A 407 31.41 -10.31 0.67
CA VAL A 407 30.56 -11.50 0.80
C VAL A 407 31.26 -12.68 0.12
N PRO A 408 31.43 -13.84 0.79
CA PRO A 408 32.08 -15.00 0.18
C PRO A 408 31.34 -15.49 -1.06
N LEU A 409 32.06 -15.71 -2.17
CA LEU A 409 31.46 -16.16 -3.44
C LEU A 409 30.69 -17.48 -3.29
N GLU A 410 31.19 -18.40 -2.45
CA GLU A 410 30.51 -19.66 -2.17
C GLU A 410 29.12 -19.47 -1.54
N VAL A 411 28.91 -18.41 -0.74
CA VAL A 411 27.60 -18.09 -0.19
C VAL A 411 26.66 -17.67 -1.31
N LEU A 412 27.13 -16.80 -2.21
CA LEU A 412 26.36 -16.37 -3.39
C LEU A 412 25.95 -17.60 -4.23
N ASP A 413 26.91 -18.47 -4.54
CA ASP A 413 26.69 -19.64 -5.39
C ASP A 413 25.72 -20.64 -4.75
N ARG A 414 25.90 -20.96 -3.46
CA ARG A 414 25.02 -21.88 -2.73
C ARG A 414 23.60 -21.35 -2.61
N THR A 415 23.42 -20.06 -2.31
CA THR A 415 22.10 -19.44 -2.20
C THR A 415 21.38 -19.41 -3.55
N MET A 416 22.07 -19.09 -4.64
CA MET A 416 21.49 -19.15 -5.99
C MET A 416 21.10 -20.60 -6.36
N ALA A 417 21.98 -21.56 -6.10
CA ALA A 417 21.72 -22.97 -6.38
C ALA A 417 20.55 -23.53 -5.56
N SER A 418 20.43 -23.17 -4.28
CA SER A 418 19.34 -23.65 -3.42
C SER A 418 17.99 -23.03 -3.78
N MET A 419 17.96 -21.74 -4.14
CA MET A 419 16.74 -21.07 -4.62
C MET A 419 16.28 -21.65 -5.95
N LYS A 420 17.20 -21.87 -6.89
CA LYS A 420 16.90 -22.61 -8.12
C LYS A 420 16.40 -24.03 -7.81
N GLY A 421 17.09 -24.72 -6.91
CA GLY A 421 16.74 -26.07 -6.47
C GLY A 421 15.31 -26.16 -5.95
N PHE A 422 14.86 -25.20 -5.14
CA PHE A 422 13.47 -25.12 -4.68
C PHE A 422 12.46 -25.03 -5.83
N HIS A 423 12.69 -24.14 -6.80
CA HIS A 423 11.76 -23.95 -7.94
C HIS A 423 11.68 -25.16 -8.87
N GLU A 424 12.74 -25.98 -8.91
CA GLU A 424 12.81 -27.26 -9.65
C GLU A 424 12.19 -28.45 -8.90
N GLN A 425 11.76 -28.29 -7.64
CA GLN A 425 11.09 -29.36 -6.91
C GLN A 425 9.69 -29.66 -7.47
N PRO A 426 9.15 -30.88 -7.24
CA PRO A 426 7.78 -31.22 -7.61
C PRO A 426 6.76 -30.23 -7.06
N THR A 427 5.66 -30.01 -7.80
CA THR A 427 4.59 -29.08 -7.42
C THR A 427 4.07 -29.35 -6.01
N GLU A 428 3.98 -30.61 -5.58
CA GLU A 428 3.49 -31.01 -4.25
C GLU A 428 4.37 -30.49 -3.11
N VAL A 429 5.67 -30.29 -3.37
CA VAL A 429 6.61 -29.73 -2.40
C VAL A 429 6.46 -28.21 -2.35
N LYS A 430 6.47 -27.56 -3.52
CA LYS A 430 6.31 -26.10 -3.62
C LYS A 430 4.95 -25.61 -3.13
N ALA A 431 3.90 -26.40 -3.35
CA ALA A 431 2.53 -26.10 -2.93
C ALA A 431 2.36 -25.99 -1.41
N ARG A 432 3.28 -26.55 -0.60
CA ARG A 432 3.25 -26.47 0.87
C ARG A 432 3.45 -25.06 1.39
N VAL A 433 4.20 -24.24 0.65
CA VAL A 433 4.46 -22.84 0.96
C VAL A 433 3.70 -21.89 0.03
N TYR A 434 2.77 -22.41 -0.77
CA TYR A 434 1.94 -21.59 -1.65
C TYR A 434 0.91 -20.79 -0.86
N ARG A 435 1.05 -19.46 -0.90
CA ARG A 435 0.13 -18.51 -0.28
C ARG A 435 0.20 -17.20 -1.03
N ARG A 436 -0.93 -16.50 -1.16
CA ARG A 436 -1.00 -15.16 -1.77
C ARG A 436 -0.99 -14.02 -0.77
N ASP A 437 -1.14 -14.32 0.52
CA ASP A 437 -0.88 -13.33 1.56
C ASP A 437 0.61 -12.99 1.56
N ILE A 438 0.90 -11.70 1.58
CA ILE A 438 2.23 -11.11 1.46
C ILE A 438 2.42 -10.23 2.67
N GLY A 439 3.44 -10.52 3.46
CA GLY A 439 3.78 -9.69 4.61
C GLY A 439 4.34 -10.46 5.78
N THR A 440 4.17 -11.78 5.86
CA THR A 440 4.76 -12.60 6.93
C THR A 440 5.24 -13.95 6.39
N GLY A 441 6.23 -14.57 7.07
CA GLY A 441 6.66 -15.93 6.77
C GLY A 441 7.32 -16.13 5.39
N VAL A 442 6.96 -17.24 4.73
CA VAL A 442 7.55 -17.78 3.49
C VAL A 442 6.48 -18.01 2.42
N SER A 443 6.27 -17.10 1.48
CA SER A 443 5.25 -17.26 0.43
C SER A 443 5.84 -17.71 -0.89
N TYR A 444 5.17 -18.64 -1.58
CA TYR A 444 5.45 -19.02 -2.96
C TYR A 444 4.24 -18.71 -3.85
N MET A 445 4.43 -17.98 -4.94
CA MET A 445 3.40 -17.62 -5.91
C MET A 445 4.01 -17.17 -7.24
N SER A 446 3.22 -17.14 -8.32
CA SER A 446 3.69 -16.59 -9.59
C SER A 446 3.67 -15.07 -9.62
N ASN A 447 2.53 -14.46 -9.28
CA ASN A 447 2.34 -13.01 -9.32
C ASN A 447 1.55 -12.54 -8.11
N VAL A 448 2.01 -11.45 -7.49
CA VAL A 448 1.34 -10.77 -6.36
C VAL A 448 0.01 -10.16 -6.82
N ASP A 449 0.03 -9.52 -7.99
CA ASP A 449 -1.06 -8.77 -8.60
C ASP A 449 -1.89 -9.60 -9.59
N LEU A 450 -1.78 -10.94 -9.55
CA LEU A 450 -2.33 -11.88 -10.55
C LEU A 450 -3.80 -11.63 -10.96
N TYR A 451 -4.67 -11.27 -10.01
CA TYR A 451 -6.08 -10.97 -10.28
C TYR A 451 -6.37 -9.52 -10.66
N HIS A 452 -5.44 -8.61 -10.41
CA HIS A 452 -5.62 -7.18 -10.61
C HIS A 452 -4.88 -6.65 -11.85
N SER A 453 -3.81 -7.32 -12.26
CA SER A 453 -3.00 -6.92 -13.41
C SER A 453 -3.70 -7.26 -14.74
N LYS A 454 -3.51 -6.41 -15.74
CA LYS A 454 -4.01 -6.66 -17.10
C LYS A 454 -3.37 -7.93 -17.69
N ALA A 455 -2.09 -8.13 -17.42
CA ALA A 455 -1.33 -9.32 -17.76
C ALA A 455 -0.42 -9.72 -16.59
N ALA A 456 -0.30 -11.02 -16.35
CA ALA A 456 0.61 -11.61 -15.39
C ALA A 456 2.03 -11.67 -15.95
N SER A 457 3.05 -11.49 -15.10
CA SER A 457 4.46 -11.64 -15.49
C SER A 457 4.86 -13.12 -15.56
N TRP A 458 5.74 -13.46 -16.50
CA TRP A 458 6.25 -14.81 -16.74
C TRP A 458 7.33 -15.22 -15.72
N ARG A 459 6.91 -15.46 -14.49
CA ARG A 459 7.80 -15.84 -13.38
C ARG A 459 7.10 -16.63 -12.29
N ASP A 460 7.90 -17.32 -11.49
CA ASP A 460 7.56 -17.80 -10.16
C ASP A 460 8.42 -17.11 -9.11
N THR A 461 7.90 -16.96 -7.89
CA THR A 461 8.55 -16.19 -6.82
C THR A 461 8.39 -16.91 -5.49
N ILE A 462 9.50 -17.12 -4.78
CA ILE A 462 9.48 -17.37 -3.34
C ILE A 462 9.94 -16.12 -2.61
N GLN A 463 9.20 -15.72 -1.58
CA GLN A 463 9.48 -14.58 -0.73
C GLN A 463 9.64 -15.07 0.71
N ILE A 464 10.71 -14.66 1.38
CA ILE A 464 11.02 -15.04 2.75
C ILE A 464 11.27 -13.78 3.56
N ARG A 465 10.50 -13.58 4.63
CA ARG A 465 10.76 -12.49 5.58
C ARG A 465 11.97 -12.84 6.45
N LEU A 466 12.97 -11.97 6.44
CA LEU A 466 14.22 -12.11 7.20
C LEU A 466 14.29 -11.15 8.40
N GLY A 467 13.52 -10.06 8.37
CA GLY A 467 13.41 -9.12 9.48
C GLY A 467 12.12 -8.29 9.47
N PRO A 468 11.78 -7.60 10.58
CA PRO A 468 12.49 -7.61 11.86
C PRO A 468 12.31 -8.94 12.63
N LYS A 469 11.22 -9.66 12.36
CA LYS A 469 11.02 -11.04 12.81
C LYS A 469 11.31 -11.98 11.64
N LEU A 470 12.29 -12.86 11.82
CA LEU A 470 12.57 -13.95 10.88
C LEU A 470 11.35 -14.85 10.76
N ALA A 471 11.07 -15.34 9.55
CA ALA A 471 10.07 -16.38 9.31
C ALA A 471 10.34 -17.61 10.19
N ASP A 472 9.30 -18.39 10.47
CA ASP A 472 9.50 -19.68 11.16
C ASP A 472 10.46 -20.54 10.33
N LEU A 473 11.50 -21.05 10.99
CA LEU A 473 12.53 -21.85 10.33
C LEU A 473 11.92 -23.11 9.70
N ASP A 474 10.89 -23.68 10.35
CA ASP A 474 10.22 -24.87 9.85
C ASP A 474 9.39 -24.58 8.59
N GLU A 475 8.97 -23.33 8.36
CA GLU A 475 8.31 -22.89 7.12
C GLU A 475 9.28 -22.64 5.98
N ILE A 476 10.55 -22.32 6.26
CA ILE A 476 11.56 -22.14 5.22
C ILE A 476 11.88 -23.51 4.61
N PRO A 477 11.78 -23.67 3.27
CA PRO A 477 12.07 -24.94 2.61
C PRO A 477 13.45 -25.46 2.97
N GLU A 478 13.52 -26.72 3.40
CA GLU A 478 14.75 -27.35 3.88
C GLU A 478 15.92 -27.20 2.90
N ILE A 479 15.63 -27.27 1.59
CA ILE A 479 16.63 -27.16 0.51
C ILE A 479 17.36 -25.82 0.46
N CYS A 480 16.78 -24.73 0.98
CA CYS A 480 17.37 -23.39 0.94
C CYS A 480 17.48 -22.72 2.31
N ARG A 481 17.07 -23.41 3.39
CA ARG A 481 16.96 -22.84 4.73
C ARG A 481 18.30 -22.33 5.26
N ASN A 482 19.35 -23.12 5.19
CA ASN A 482 20.64 -22.73 5.76
C ASN A 482 21.30 -21.66 4.91
N GLU A 483 21.20 -21.79 3.59
CA GLU A 483 21.78 -20.89 2.60
C GLU A 483 21.15 -19.51 2.67
N VAL A 484 19.83 -19.40 2.89
CA VAL A 484 19.15 -18.10 3.01
C VAL A 484 19.46 -17.39 4.33
N ILE A 485 19.64 -18.14 5.42
CA ILE A 485 20.03 -17.58 6.73
C ILE A 485 21.48 -17.07 6.68
N GLU A 486 22.37 -17.83 6.07
CA GLU A 486 23.75 -17.41 5.82
C GLU A 486 23.79 -16.18 4.92
N TRP A 487 23.03 -16.17 3.84
CA TRP A 487 22.86 -15.01 2.97
C TRP A 487 22.39 -13.77 3.74
N ASP A 488 21.34 -13.85 4.57
CA ASP A 488 20.85 -12.70 5.36
C ASP A 488 21.94 -12.12 6.26
N ARG A 489 22.73 -13.00 6.91
CA ARG A 489 23.84 -12.57 7.77
C ARG A 489 24.89 -11.77 7.02
N GLU A 490 25.27 -12.21 5.81
CA GLU A 490 26.25 -11.50 4.98
C GLU A 490 25.68 -10.21 4.39
N ILE A 491 24.45 -10.26 3.86
CA ILE A 491 23.79 -9.09 3.27
C ILE A 491 23.42 -8.04 4.31
N LYS A 492 23.12 -8.43 5.54
CA LYS A 492 22.91 -7.47 6.63
C LYS A 492 24.19 -6.67 6.90
N GLN A 493 25.34 -7.32 6.98
CA GLN A 493 26.63 -6.64 7.17
C GLN A 493 26.98 -5.74 5.98
N LEU A 494 26.79 -6.24 4.76
CA LEU A 494 27.00 -5.46 3.54
C LEU A 494 26.04 -4.27 3.45
N GLY A 495 24.76 -4.45 3.78
CA GLY A 495 23.74 -3.41 3.75
C GLY A 495 24.05 -2.28 4.73
N GLU A 496 24.50 -2.61 5.94
CA GLU A 496 24.98 -1.61 6.91
C GLU A 496 26.15 -0.81 6.35
N ARG A 497 27.13 -1.49 5.75
CA ARG A 497 28.30 -0.85 5.12
C ARG A 497 27.91 0.07 3.95
N LEU A 498 27.02 -0.37 3.07
CA LEU A 498 26.55 0.41 1.92
C LEU A 498 25.75 1.64 2.35
N MET A 499 24.84 1.50 3.32
CA MET A 499 24.08 2.63 3.88
C MET A 499 25.03 3.67 4.49
N GLY A 500 26.07 3.22 5.21
CA GLY A 500 27.07 4.12 5.77
C GLY A 500 27.85 4.94 4.73
N LEU A 501 28.26 4.30 3.63
CA LEU A 501 28.92 4.96 2.51
C LEU A 501 27.98 5.94 1.78
N LEU A 502 26.70 5.60 1.64
CA LEU A 502 25.69 6.51 1.08
C LEU A 502 25.46 7.73 1.98
N CYS A 503 25.38 7.54 3.30
CA CYS A 503 25.30 8.64 4.28
C CYS A 503 26.50 9.59 4.18
N GLU A 504 27.72 9.04 4.10
CA GLU A 504 28.93 9.83 3.91
C GLU A 504 28.88 10.65 2.62
N GLY A 505 28.41 10.05 1.51
CA GLY A 505 28.23 10.75 0.24
C GLY A 505 27.18 11.86 0.30
N LEU A 506 26.18 11.74 1.18
CA LEU A 506 25.19 12.78 1.45
C LEU A 506 25.70 13.86 2.41
N GLY A 507 26.89 13.70 3.01
CA GLY A 507 27.42 14.61 4.02
C GLY A 507 26.69 14.54 5.36
N VAL A 508 26.01 13.43 5.64
CA VAL A 508 25.36 13.16 6.93
C VAL A 508 26.14 12.13 7.73
N GLU A 509 25.80 11.99 9.02
CA GLU A 509 26.42 10.99 9.88
C GLU A 509 26.22 9.58 9.31
N ASN A 510 27.31 8.80 9.25
CA ASN A 510 27.36 7.44 8.70
C ASN A 510 26.27 6.52 9.28
N GLY A 511 25.97 6.65 10.58
CA GLY A 511 24.94 5.86 11.26
C GLY A 511 23.49 6.24 10.93
N ARG A 512 23.23 7.36 10.22
CA ARG A 512 21.88 7.96 10.15
C ARG A 512 20.81 7.00 9.64
N LEU A 513 21.07 6.26 8.57
CA LEU A 513 20.11 5.30 8.02
C LEU A 513 19.94 4.06 8.92
N LYS A 514 20.99 3.66 9.62
CA LYS A 514 20.92 2.59 10.62
C LYS A 514 20.05 3.02 11.80
N ASP A 515 20.21 4.25 12.27
CA ASP A 515 19.43 4.84 13.38
C ASP A 515 17.95 5.01 13.01
N MET A 516 17.65 5.22 11.72
CA MET A 516 16.30 5.23 11.16
C MET A 516 15.70 3.84 10.94
N THR A 517 16.35 2.79 11.46
CA THR A 517 15.95 1.37 11.36
C THR A 517 15.78 0.86 9.92
N CYS A 518 16.40 1.52 8.94
CA CYS A 518 16.25 1.21 7.51
C CYS A 518 16.73 -0.20 7.12
N LEU A 519 17.48 -0.88 7.99
CA LEU A 519 17.97 -2.25 7.79
C LEU A 519 17.14 -3.32 8.54
N GLU A 520 16.15 -2.93 9.34
CA GLU A 520 15.35 -3.88 10.14
C GLU A 520 14.35 -4.67 9.29
N GLY A 521 13.65 -3.97 8.40
CA GLY A 521 12.74 -4.58 7.43
C GLY A 521 13.52 -5.24 6.31
N ARG A 522 13.71 -6.57 6.38
CA ARG A 522 14.39 -7.35 5.34
C ARG A 522 13.50 -8.44 4.80
N VAL A 523 13.46 -8.54 3.49
CA VAL A 523 12.79 -9.58 2.74
C VAL A 523 13.72 -10.03 1.63
N VAL A 524 13.87 -11.33 1.45
CA VAL A 524 14.47 -11.86 0.23
C VAL A 524 13.36 -12.33 -0.69
N VAL A 525 13.52 -12.01 -1.96
CA VAL A 525 12.61 -12.44 -3.02
C VAL A 525 13.46 -13.14 -4.07
N ALA A 526 13.22 -14.44 -4.25
CA ALA A 526 13.92 -15.24 -5.25
C ALA A 526 12.98 -15.51 -6.43
N HIS A 527 13.19 -14.74 -7.50
CA HIS A 527 12.48 -14.89 -8.75
C HIS A 527 13.10 -16.01 -9.58
N TYR A 528 12.22 -16.82 -10.17
CA TYR A 528 12.57 -17.83 -11.15
C TYR A 528 11.83 -17.53 -12.44
N TYR A 529 12.58 -17.41 -13.53
CA TYR A 529 12.08 -17.04 -14.86
C TYR A 529 12.22 -18.25 -15.79
N PRO A 530 11.20 -19.14 -15.89
CA PRO A 530 11.26 -20.27 -16.80
C PRO A 530 11.40 -19.82 -18.26
N CYS A 531 11.94 -20.68 -19.12
CA CYS A 531 11.99 -20.42 -20.56
C CYS A 531 10.58 -20.12 -21.09
N CYS A 532 10.41 -18.99 -21.78
CA CYS A 532 9.14 -18.61 -22.38
C CYS A 532 9.10 -19.04 -23.85
N PRO A 533 8.07 -19.76 -24.33
CA PRO A 533 7.94 -20.13 -25.73
C PRO A 533 7.61 -18.93 -26.64
N GLN A 534 7.09 -17.84 -26.07
CA GLN A 534 6.73 -16.61 -26.79
C GLN A 534 7.22 -15.36 -26.04
N PRO A 535 8.56 -15.17 -25.93
CA PRO A 535 9.14 -14.12 -25.09
C PRO A 535 8.75 -12.71 -25.54
N ASP A 536 8.45 -12.50 -26.83
CA ASP A 536 8.02 -11.21 -27.37
C ASP A 536 6.61 -10.77 -26.94
N LEU A 537 5.85 -11.65 -26.25
CA LEU A 537 4.48 -11.38 -25.83
C LEU A 537 4.34 -11.13 -24.32
N THR A 538 5.42 -11.26 -23.55
CA THR A 538 5.35 -11.16 -22.08
C THR A 538 6.65 -10.62 -21.51
N VAL A 539 6.67 -10.38 -20.20
CA VAL A 539 7.86 -9.95 -19.46
C VAL A 539 8.07 -10.83 -18.24
N GLY A 540 9.32 -11.00 -17.83
CA GLY A 540 9.63 -11.67 -16.56
C GLY A 540 9.11 -10.89 -15.36
N LEU A 541 9.17 -9.55 -15.42
CA LEU A 541 8.62 -8.65 -14.41
C LEU A 541 8.29 -7.31 -15.07
N ALA A 542 7.07 -6.80 -14.85
CA ALA A 542 6.65 -5.48 -15.31
C ALA A 542 7.49 -4.37 -14.66
N TYR A 543 7.61 -3.22 -15.35
CA TYR A 543 8.36 -2.08 -14.82
C TYR A 543 7.76 -1.58 -13.50
N HIS A 544 8.64 -1.24 -12.56
CA HIS A 544 8.26 -0.76 -11.23
C HIS A 544 9.44 0.02 -10.62
N THR A 545 9.17 0.66 -9.49
CA THR A 545 10.19 1.17 -8.56
C THR A 545 10.12 0.34 -7.28
N ASP A 546 11.26 0.24 -6.57
CA ASP A 546 11.32 -0.50 -5.32
C ASP A 546 10.86 0.39 -4.16
N PRO A 547 9.89 -0.04 -3.35
CA PRO A 547 9.33 0.79 -2.27
C PRO A 547 10.25 0.91 -1.04
N GLY A 548 11.41 0.25 -1.04
CA GLY A 548 12.35 0.19 0.08
C GLY A 548 13.36 1.34 0.13
N VAL A 549 14.42 1.13 0.90
CA VAL A 549 15.58 2.05 0.98
C VAL A 549 16.65 1.63 -0.02
N LEU A 550 17.04 0.36 0.02
CA LEU A 550 18.09 -0.23 -0.79
C LEU A 550 17.71 -1.66 -1.14
N THR A 551 17.91 -2.05 -2.39
CA THR A 551 17.78 -3.45 -2.82
C THR A 551 19.15 -3.96 -3.26
N VAL A 552 19.46 -5.21 -2.88
CA VAL A 552 20.68 -5.93 -3.27
C VAL A 552 20.27 -7.14 -4.10
N VAL A 553 20.66 -7.14 -5.37
CA VAL A 553 20.27 -8.16 -6.35
C VAL A 553 21.49 -9.01 -6.72
N GLN A 554 21.34 -10.32 -6.58
CA GLN A 554 22.24 -11.29 -7.20
C GLN A 554 21.58 -11.79 -8.49
N GLN A 555 22.26 -11.63 -9.62
CA GLN A 555 21.82 -12.18 -10.90
C GLN A 555 22.48 -13.53 -11.17
N ASP A 556 21.84 -14.35 -12.00
CA ASP A 556 22.51 -15.48 -12.63
C ASP A 556 23.34 -15.02 -13.86
N HIS A 557 23.89 -15.97 -14.60
CA HIS A 557 24.69 -15.69 -15.79
C HIS A 557 23.86 -15.30 -17.03
N VAL A 558 22.52 -15.44 -16.99
CA VAL A 558 21.63 -15.14 -18.12
C VAL A 558 21.30 -13.66 -18.15
N GLY A 559 21.01 -13.07 -16.99
CA GLY A 559 20.68 -11.65 -16.85
C GLY A 559 19.22 -11.35 -17.20
N GLY A 560 18.98 -10.25 -17.94
CA GLY A 560 17.64 -9.78 -18.30
C GLY A 560 17.09 -8.63 -17.46
N LEU A 561 17.87 -8.12 -16.50
CA LEU A 561 17.55 -6.89 -15.78
C LEU A 561 17.80 -5.67 -16.68
N GLN A 562 16.81 -4.78 -16.75
CA GLN A 562 16.89 -3.52 -17.47
C GLN A 562 16.55 -2.35 -16.55
N VAL A 563 17.25 -1.22 -16.71
CA VAL A 563 17.05 0.01 -15.93
C VAL A 563 16.65 1.15 -16.86
N LYS A 564 15.61 1.90 -16.51
CA LYS A 564 15.16 3.04 -17.31
C LYS A 564 16.04 4.26 -17.04
N TYR A 565 16.73 4.77 -18.06
CA TYR A 565 17.59 5.96 -17.98
C TYR A 565 17.56 6.73 -19.30
N GLY A 566 17.59 8.07 -19.24
CA GLY A 566 17.67 8.91 -20.45
C GLY A 566 16.49 8.74 -21.43
N GLY A 567 15.34 8.23 -20.98
CA GLY A 567 14.18 7.93 -21.83
C GLY A 567 14.20 6.54 -22.49
N GLY A 568 15.29 5.77 -22.33
CA GLY A 568 15.43 4.40 -22.82
C GLY A 568 15.66 3.39 -21.70
N TRP A 569 15.89 2.13 -22.10
CA TRP A 569 16.24 1.02 -21.20
C TRP A 569 17.68 0.59 -21.41
N LEU A 570 18.42 0.44 -20.30
CA LEU A 570 19.80 -0.01 -20.27
C LEU A 570 19.86 -1.43 -19.71
N ASP A 571 20.50 -2.35 -20.42
CA ASP A 571 20.74 -3.71 -19.94
C ASP A 571 21.81 -3.72 -18.83
N VAL A 572 21.50 -4.37 -17.71
CA VAL A 572 22.47 -4.67 -16.66
C VAL A 572 23.10 -6.03 -16.95
N LYS A 573 24.30 -6.01 -17.56
CA LYS A 573 25.03 -7.24 -17.85
C LYS A 573 25.54 -7.89 -16.56
N PRO A 574 25.24 -9.18 -16.31
CA PRO A 574 25.75 -9.88 -15.14
C PRO A 574 27.28 -9.93 -15.14
N ILE A 575 27.88 -9.60 -14.00
CA ILE A 575 29.31 -9.76 -13.74
C ILE A 575 29.47 -10.87 -12.70
N PRO A 576 30.30 -11.91 -12.97
CA PRO A 576 30.51 -13.00 -12.01
C PRO A 576 30.96 -12.49 -10.64
N GLY A 577 30.22 -12.88 -9.59
CA GLY A 577 30.51 -12.47 -8.21
C GLY A 577 30.23 -11.00 -7.91
N ALA A 578 29.56 -10.25 -8.79
CA ALA A 578 29.08 -8.91 -8.50
C ALA A 578 27.65 -8.93 -7.96
N LEU A 579 27.28 -7.88 -7.23
CA LEU A 579 25.91 -7.61 -6.80
C LEU A 579 25.42 -6.30 -7.40
N VAL A 580 24.16 -6.25 -7.82
CA VAL A 580 23.53 -5.01 -8.28
C VAL A 580 22.85 -4.34 -7.10
N ILE A 581 23.01 -3.03 -6.99
CA ILE A 581 22.46 -2.19 -5.95
C ILE A 581 21.54 -1.17 -6.59
N ASN A 582 20.34 -0.99 -6.02
CA ASN A 582 19.45 0.10 -6.41
C ASN A 582 18.82 0.83 -5.23
N ILE A 583 18.56 2.12 -5.46
CA ILE A 583 17.98 3.05 -4.50
C ILE A 583 16.45 2.97 -4.60
N GLY A 584 15.78 2.70 -3.48
CA GLY A 584 14.32 2.63 -3.42
C GLY A 584 13.64 3.97 -3.10
N ASP A 585 12.31 3.99 -3.23
CA ASP A 585 11.46 5.17 -3.15
C ASP A 585 11.56 5.90 -1.80
N LEU A 586 11.83 5.18 -0.70
CA LEU A 586 11.99 5.80 0.62
C LEU A 586 13.19 6.76 0.70
N LEU A 587 14.22 6.55 -0.13
CA LEU A 587 15.34 7.50 -0.26
C LEU A 587 15.10 8.60 -1.30
N GLN A 588 14.02 8.52 -2.08
CA GLN A 588 13.74 9.43 -3.19
C GLN A 588 12.54 10.37 -2.94
N VAL A 589 11.91 10.33 -1.77
CA VAL A 589 10.76 11.19 -1.44
C VAL A 589 11.16 12.67 -1.54
N LYS A 590 10.77 13.32 -2.65
CA LYS A 590 11.00 14.76 -2.87
C LYS A 590 9.99 15.55 -2.03
N SER A 591 10.50 16.43 -1.19
CA SER A 591 9.72 17.53 -0.61
C SER A 591 9.15 18.41 -1.74
N SER A 592 7.84 18.59 -1.77
CA SER A 592 7.17 19.61 -2.61
C SER A 592 6.89 20.85 -1.78
#